data_AF-A0A443QV46-F1
#
_entry.id   AF-A0A443QV46-F1
#
_cell.length_a   1.000
_cell.length_b   1.000
_cell.length_c   1.000
_cell.angle_alpha   90.00
_cell.angle_beta   90.00
_cell.angle_gamma   90.00
#
_symmetry.space_group_name_H-M   'P 1'
#
loop_
_entity.id
_entity.type
_entity.pdbx_description
1 polymer ?
#
loop_
_entity_poly.entity_id
_entity_poly.type
_entity_poly.pdbx_seq_one_letter_code
_entity_poly.pdbx_strand_id
1 'polypeptide(L)'
;MADMKLIQTFYDYFILGIELYREISADKWFEDLNMHVTKKEIIDRIKSYNKGTSKKVIISCQHDMFHSIRVCFSKDTLEWISCSDTEIPEVGTAHTDVRSCGEEIQL
;
A
#
# COMPACT_ATOMS: atom_id res chain seq x y z
N MET A 1 -13.71 23.77 5.83
CA MET A 1 -12.32 23.54 6.24
C MET A 1 -12.33 22.29 7.10
N ALA A 2 -11.72 21.20 6.65
CA ALA A 2 -11.62 19.99 7.47
C ALA A 2 -10.50 20.21 8.48
N ASP A 3 -10.79 20.06 9.77
CA ASP A 3 -9.79 20.14 10.83
C ASP A 3 -8.76 19.03 10.60
N MET A 4 -7.50 19.43 10.43
CA MET A 4 -6.36 18.53 10.27
C MET A 4 -6.26 17.67 11.55
N LYS A 5 -6.46 16.34 11.47
CA LYS A 5 -6.22 15.43 12.61
C LYS A 5 -4.74 15.54 12.99
N LEU A 6 -4.46 16.27 14.07
CA LEU A 6 -3.10 16.59 14.49
C LEU A 6 -2.52 15.36 15.21
N ILE A 7 -1.50 14.73 14.62
CA ILE A 7 -0.74 13.64 15.26
C ILE A 7 0.16 14.29 16.33
N GLN A 8 -0.28 14.29 17.58
CA GLN A 8 0.45 14.92 18.69
C GLN A 8 1.36 13.94 19.42
N THR A 9 0.98 12.66 19.43
CA THR A 9 1.70 11.60 20.14
C THR A 9 1.96 10.40 19.24
N PHE A 10 2.88 9.53 19.67
CA PHE A 10 3.06 8.22 19.05
C PHE A 10 1.80 7.36 19.11
N TYR A 11 0.99 7.51 20.17
CA TYR A 11 -0.27 6.79 20.31
C TYR A 11 -1.27 7.18 19.21
N ASP A 12 -1.40 8.47 18.92
CA ASP A 12 -2.26 8.97 17.84
C ASP A 12 -1.80 8.44 16.48
N TYR A 13 -0.48 8.35 16.27
CA TYR A 13 0.10 7.79 15.05
C TYR A 13 -0.29 6.33 14.84
N PHE A 14 -0.19 5.49 15.88
CA PHE A 14 -0.57 4.08 15.78
C PHE A 14 -2.07 3.89 15.59
N ILE A 15 -2.90 4.64 16.32
CA ILE A 15 -4.36 4.61 16.12
C ILE A 15 -4.70 4.98 14.69
N LEU A 16 -4.14 6.09 14.18
CA LEU A 16 -4.39 6.53 12.81
C LEU A 16 -3.97 5.45 11.80
N GLY A 17 -2.80 4.84 11.98
CA GLY A 17 -2.36 3.74 11.11
C GLY A 17 -3.33 2.56 11.10
N ILE A 18 -3.87 2.16 12.26
CA ILE A 18 -4.88 1.10 12.37
C ILE A 18 -6.20 1.51 11.72
N GLU A 19 -6.64 2.76 11.90
CA GLU A 19 -7.85 3.30 11.27
C GLU A 19 -7.73 3.24 9.74
N LEU A 20 -6.64 3.75 9.18
CA LEU A 20 -6.40 3.75 7.73
C LEU A 20 -6.26 2.33 7.16
N TYR A 21 -5.59 1.42 7.89
CA TYR A 21 -5.47 0.01 7.49
C TYR A 21 -6.83 -0.68 7.38
N ARG A 22 -7.72 -0.41 8.35
CA ARG A 22 -9.09 -0.96 8.35
C ARG A 22 -9.97 -0.30 7.29
N GLU A 23 -9.83 1.00 7.07
CA GLU A 23 -10.59 1.75 6.07
C GLU A 23 -10.41 1.14 4.67
N ILE A 24 -9.18 0.77 4.32
CA ILE A 24 -8.85 0.19 3.02
C ILE A 24 -9.02 -1.34 2.96
N SER A 25 -9.54 -1.95 4.03
CA SER A 25 -9.71 -3.41 4.16
C SER A 25 -8.45 -4.20 3.77
N ALA A 26 -7.27 -3.72 4.18
CA ALA A 26 -5.99 -4.30 3.76
C ALA A 26 -5.78 -5.75 4.21
N ASP A 27 -6.46 -6.16 5.29
CA ASP A 27 -6.52 -7.53 5.79
C ASP A 27 -7.05 -8.51 4.73
N LYS A 28 -7.96 -8.03 3.86
CA LYS A 28 -8.64 -8.86 2.87
C LYS A 28 -7.93 -8.98 1.54
N TRP A 29 -6.86 -8.21 1.33
CA TRP A 29 -6.20 -8.14 0.02
C TRP A 29 -5.48 -9.44 -0.34
N PHE A 30 -5.11 -10.24 0.67
CA PHE A 30 -4.39 -11.49 0.50
C PHE A 30 -5.15 -12.72 1.01
N GLU A 31 -6.39 -12.55 1.49
CA GLU A 31 -7.26 -13.69 1.79
C GLU A 31 -7.43 -14.56 0.54
N ASP A 32 -7.20 -15.87 0.65
CA ASP A 32 -7.34 -16.85 -0.43
C ASP A 32 -6.57 -16.50 -1.73
N LEU A 33 -5.36 -15.95 -1.63
CA LEU A 33 -4.42 -15.89 -2.77
C LEU A 33 -3.58 -17.18 -2.86
N ASN A 34 -3.28 -17.60 -4.08
CA ASN A 34 -2.30 -18.66 -4.34
C ASN A 34 -0.87 -18.17 -4.05
N MET A 35 0.10 -19.08 -3.89
CA MET A 35 1.52 -18.70 -3.73
C MET A 35 2.09 -17.92 -4.93
N HIS A 36 1.48 -18.05 -6.11
CA HIS A 36 1.88 -17.35 -7.32
C HIS A 36 0.69 -16.53 -7.80
N VAL A 37 0.89 -15.21 -7.90
CA VAL A 37 -0.14 -14.25 -8.28
C VAL A 37 0.46 -13.23 -9.21
N THR A 38 -0.38 -12.64 -10.04
CA THR A 38 0.01 -11.52 -10.89
C THR A 38 -0.20 -10.21 -10.15
N LYS A 39 0.61 -9.21 -10.50
CA LYS A 39 0.43 -7.83 -10.03
C LYS A 39 -0.99 -7.32 -10.31
N LYS A 40 -1.56 -7.72 -11.45
CA LYS A 40 -2.94 -7.39 -11.83
C LYS A 40 -3.96 -8.02 -10.88
N GLU A 41 -3.82 -9.29 -10.51
CA GLU A 41 -4.73 -9.95 -9.57
C GLU A 41 -4.73 -9.27 -8.20
N ILE A 42 -3.56 -8.88 -7.69
CA ILE A 42 -3.47 -8.11 -6.45
C ILE A 42 -4.21 -6.77 -6.61
N ILE A 43 -3.96 -6.03 -7.69
CA ILE A 43 -4.62 -4.74 -7.95
C ILE A 43 -6.15 -4.91 -8.07
N ASP A 44 -6.62 -5.95 -8.75
CA ASP A 44 -8.05 -6.20 -8.94
C ASP A 44 -8.73 -6.61 -7.62
N ARG A 45 -8.02 -7.34 -6.73
CA ARG A 45 -8.49 -7.57 -5.35
C ARG A 45 -8.55 -6.28 -4.54
N ILE A 46 -7.52 -5.45 -4.59
CA ILE A 46 -7.53 -4.15 -3.89
C ILE A 46 -8.74 -3.33 -4.33
N LYS A 47 -9.04 -3.31 -5.64
CA LYS A 47 -10.22 -2.64 -6.20
C LYS A 47 -11.54 -3.22 -5.69
N SER A 48 -11.67 -4.54 -5.62
CA SER A 48 -12.93 -5.19 -5.23
C SER A 48 -13.33 -4.87 -3.79
N TYR A 49 -12.36 -4.84 -2.87
CA TYR A 49 -12.63 -4.53 -1.46
C TYR A 49 -12.78 -3.02 -1.17
N ASN A 50 -12.35 -2.16 -2.10
CA ASN A 50 -12.32 -0.71 -1.92
C ASN A 50 -13.23 0.03 -2.90
N LYS A 51 -14.44 -0.49 -3.11
CA LYS A 51 -15.50 0.15 -3.91
C LYS A 51 -15.04 0.54 -5.32
N GLY A 52 -14.14 -0.22 -5.94
CA GLY A 52 -13.62 0.05 -7.27
C GLY A 52 -12.61 1.18 -7.36
N THR A 53 -11.90 1.49 -6.26
CA THR A 53 -10.88 2.55 -6.21
C THR A 53 -9.89 2.49 -7.38
N SER A 54 -9.62 3.62 -8.03
CA SER A 54 -8.61 3.72 -9.09
C SER A 54 -7.27 4.25 -8.58
N LYS A 55 -7.12 4.38 -7.25
CA LYS A 55 -5.92 4.95 -6.63
C LYS A 55 -4.73 4.01 -6.82
N LYS A 56 -3.63 4.58 -7.33
CA LYS A 56 -2.40 3.84 -7.60
C LYS A 56 -1.72 3.47 -6.27
N VAL A 57 -1.36 2.20 -6.13
CA VAL A 57 -0.50 1.67 -5.06
C VAL A 57 0.84 1.24 -5.64
N ILE A 58 1.86 1.15 -4.79
CA ILE A 58 3.19 0.65 -5.17
C ILE A 58 3.36 -0.74 -4.55
N ILE A 59 3.51 -1.75 -5.40
CA ILE A 59 3.75 -3.13 -4.98
C ILE A 59 5.25 -3.40 -5.16
N SER A 60 5.93 -3.73 -4.07
CA SER A 60 7.37 -3.90 -4.00
C SER A 60 7.72 -5.37 -3.74
N CYS A 61 8.77 -5.84 -4.42
CA CYS A 61 9.29 -7.19 -4.35
C CYS A 61 10.78 -7.18 -4.01
N GLN A 62 11.24 -8.22 -3.32
CA GLN A 62 12.64 -8.50 -3.03
C GLN A 62 12.97 -9.90 -3.55
N HIS A 63 13.92 -10.02 -4.49
CA HIS A 63 14.21 -11.30 -5.18
C HIS A 63 12.95 -11.97 -5.77
N ASP A 64 12.10 -11.19 -6.43
CA ASP A 64 10.81 -11.61 -7.05
C ASP A 64 9.75 -12.17 -6.07
N MET A 65 10.03 -12.13 -4.76
CA MET A 65 9.06 -12.36 -3.70
C MET A 65 8.42 -11.04 -3.27
N PHE A 66 7.13 -11.10 -2.97
CA PHE A 66 6.35 -10.01 -2.40
C PHE A 66 7.02 -9.51 -1.11
N HIS A 67 7.15 -8.19 -1.01
CA HIS A 67 7.76 -7.57 0.15
C HIS A 67 6.79 -6.61 0.84
N SER A 68 6.18 -5.68 0.09
CA SER A 68 5.23 -4.73 0.67
C SER A 68 4.32 -4.09 -0.38
N ILE A 69 3.19 -3.57 0.09
CA ILE A 69 2.36 -2.61 -0.66
C ILE A 69 2.41 -1.27 0.06
N ARG A 70 2.70 -0.21 -0.69
CA ARG A 70 2.62 1.17 -0.21
C ARG A 70 1.35 1.82 -0.73
N VAL A 71 0.65 2.46 0.20
CA VAL A 71 -0.61 3.16 0.01
C VAL A 71 -0.43 4.58 0.52
N CYS A 72 -0.95 5.56 -0.19
CA CYS A 72 -0.72 6.98 0.09
C CYS A 72 -2.02 7.67 0.49
N PHE A 73 -1.95 8.48 1.53
CA PHE A 73 -3.10 9.23 2.05
C PHE A 73 -2.81 10.71 2.01
N SER A 74 -3.84 11.50 1.72
CA SER A 74 -3.79 12.95 1.83
C SER A 74 -3.43 13.34 3.26
N LYS A 75 -2.42 14.19 3.42
CA LYS A 75 -2.05 14.72 4.74
C LYS A 75 -3.19 15.51 5.38
N ASP A 76 -3.99 16.20 4.56
CA ASP A 76 -4.99 17.15 5.03
C ASP A 76 -6.35 16.48 5.29
N THR A 77 -6.75 15.58 4.39
CA THR A 77 -8.08 14.93 4.46
C THR A 77 -8.02 13.50 4.95
N LEU A 78 -6.83 12.91 5.02
CA LEU A 78 -6.62 11.48 5.29
C LEU A 78 -7.33 10.54 4.30
N GLU A 79 -7.84 11.07 3.20
CA GLU A 79 -8.43 10.28 2.14
C GLU A 79 -7.33 9.59 1.32
N TRP A 80 -7.63 8.39 0.85
CA TRP A 80 -6.73 7.64 -0.02
C TRP A 80 -6.51 8.37 -1.36
N ILE A 81 -5.25 8.67 -1.66
CA ILE A 81 -4.78 9.25 -2.92
C ILE A 81 -3.87 8.30 -3.70
N SER A 82 -3.66 8.57 -4.98
CA SER A 82 -2.68 7.82 -5.76
C SER A 82 -1.26 8.15 -5.28
N CYS A 83 -0.42 7.13 -5.06
CA CYS A 83 1.00 7.33 -4.83
C CYS A 83 1.69 7.89 -6.09
N SER A 84 2.67 8.77 -5.91
CA SER A 84 3.49 9.27 -7.02
C SER A 84 4.61 8.28 -7.36
N ASP A 85 5.06 8.29 -8.62
CA ASP A 85 6.13 7.40 -9.08
C ASP A 85 7.47 7.64 -8.37
N THR A 86 7.67 8.84 -7.85
CA THR A 86 8.83 9.25 -7.04
C THR A 86 8.83 8.70 -5.61
N GLU A 87 7.74 8.05 -5.18
CA GLU A 87 7.62 7.43 -3.84
C GLU A 87 8.03 5.96 -3.82
N ILE A 88 8.49 5.42 -4.94
CA ILE A 88 9.34 4.23 -4.92
C ILE A 88 10.67 4.69 -4.33
N PRO A 89 11.21 4.10 -3.26
CA PRO A 89 12.57 4.43 -2.86
C PRO A 89 13.48 4.04 -4.04
N GLU A 90 13.90 5.03 -4.82
CA GLU A 90 15.01 4.88 -5.74
C GLU A 90 16.19 4.35 -4.93
N VAL A 91 16.79 3.24 -5.39
CA VAL A 91 18.25 3.08 -5.48
C VAL A 91 19.02 3.86 -4.41
N GLY A 92 19.13 3.35 -3.18
CA GLY A 92 19.60 4.28 -2.13
C GLY A 92 20.06 3.76 -0.77
N THR A 93 20.06 2.46 -0.48
CA THR A 93 20.90 1.92 0.59
C THR A 93 21.45 0.57 0.14
N ALA A 94 22.75 0.35 0.32
CA ALA A 94 23.55 -0.70 -0.32
C ALA A 94 23.19 -2.16 0.08
N HIS A 95 21.99 -2.44 0.61
CA HIS A 95 21.67 -3.73 1.22
C HIS A 95 20.26 -4.30 1.01
N THR A 96 19.40 -3.72 0.17
CA THR A 96 18.06 -4.29 -0.07
C THR A 96 17.63 -4.15 -1.52
N ASP A 97 17.61 -5.27 -2.26
CA ASP A 97 17.07 -5.42 -3.63
C ASP A 97 15.54 -5.30 -3.68
N VAL A 98 14.97 -4.34 -2.97
CA VAL A 98 13.53 -4.05 -2.98
C VAL A 98 13.25 -3.13 -4.18
N ARG A 99 12.50 -3.65 -5.14
CA ARG A 99 12.11 -2.95 -6.38
C ARG A 99 10.62 -3.05 -6.61
N SER A 100 10.06 -2.26 -7.52
CA SER A 100 8.69 -2.51 -7.98
C SER A 100 8.60 -3.95 -8.51
N CYS A 101 7.59 -4.69 -8.08
CA CYS A 101 7.32 -6.01 -8.63
C CYS A 101 7.09 -5.95 -10.14
N GLY A 102 7.55 -7.00 -10.84
CA GLY A 102 7.17 -7.32 -12.21
C GLY A 102 5.72 -7.80 -12.29
N GLU A 103 5.34 -8.42 -13.41
CA GLU A 103 3.98 -8.91 -13.61
C GLU A 103 3.67 -10.14 -12.75
N GLU A 104 4.65 -11.03 -12.55
CA GLU A 104 4.53 -12.20 -11.67
C GLU A 104 5.11 -11.91 -10.30
N ILE A 105 4.41 -12.36 -9.25
CA ILE A 105 4.73 -12.12 -7.86
C ILE A 105 4.57 -13.44 -7.11
N GLN A 106 5.64 -13.84 -6.41
CA GLN A 106 5.58 -14.92 -5.44
C GLN A 106 5.21 -14.35 -4.07
N LEU A 107 4.19 -14.87 -3.39
CA LEU A 107 3.78 -14.41 -2.06
C LEU A 107 4.63 -14.99 -0.93
#